data_AF-A0A7S3EZG6-F1
#
_entry.id   AF-A0A7S3EZG6-F1
#
_cell.length_a   1.000
_cell.length_b   1.000
_cell.length_c   1.000
_cell.angle_alpha   90.00
_cell.angle_beta   90.00
_cell.angle_gamma   90.00
#
_symmetry.space_group_name_H-M   'P 1'
#
loop_
_entity.id
_entity.type
_entity.pdbx_description
1 polymer ?
#
loop_
_entity_poly.entity_id
_entity_poly.type
_entity_poly.pdbx_seq_one_letter_code
_entity_poly.pdbx_strand_id
1 'polypeptide(L)'
;KSLDSIFITIFQYFFQSFPDDVKALARGVVGCTIKVYQEIAKELLPTPSKSHYTFNLRDLSKVFQGMTSCSTKTVTESKDLVCLWAHEVLRVFSDRLIDDTDKSWFHELVCGQLKEGFKKEWAAVTGTEEKRLIFGDFMQDEAQYVQLTDMDEVTNKMSTMLEDYNAISKSPMELVLFPFAIEHVCRIIRVIKQPFGNVLLA
;
A
#
# COMPACT_ATOMS: atom_id res chain seq x y z
N LYS A 1 5.19 -15.92 -17.96
CA LYS A 1 4.09 -16.60 -18.70
C LYS A 1 3.04 -17.24 -17.78
N SER A 2 3.36 -18.14 -16.84
CA SER A 2 2.32 -18.70 -15.95
C SER A 2 1.84 -17.70 -14.89
N LEU A 3 2.76 -16.99 -14.22
CA LEU A 3 2.42 -16.03 -13.16
C LEU A 3 1.57 -14.85 -13.67
N ASP A 4 1.96 -14.27 -14.81
CA ASP A 4 1.20 -13.17 -15.44
C ASP A 4 -0.26 -13.59 -15.67
N SER A 5 -0.45 -14.79 -16.22
CA SER A 5 -1.78 -15.30 -16.57
C SER A 5 -2.66 -15.52 -15.35
N ILE A 6 -2.09 -16.02 -14.24
CA ILE A 6 -2.82 -16.27 -12.99
C ILE A 6 -3.30 -14.94 -12.40
N PHE A 7 -2.39 -14.00 -12.18
CA PHE A 7 -2.76 -12.72 -11.55
C PHE A 7 -3.66 -11.89 -12.45
N ILE A 8 -3.43 -11.85 -13.76
CA ILE A 8 -4.33 -11.16 -14.71
C ILE A 8 -5.75 -11.73 -14.61
N THR A 9 -5.91 -13.06 -14.59
CA THR A 9 -7.24 -13.68 -14.55
C THR A 9 -7.98 -13.31 -13.25
N ILE A 10 -7.30 -13.39 -12.11
CA ILE A 10 -7.88 -13.04 -10.80
C ILE A 10 -8.27 -11.56 -10.76
N PHE A 11 -7.38 -10.68 -11.20
CA PHE A 11 -7.64 -9.24 -11.21
C PHE A 11 -8.78 -8.88 -12.16
N GLN A 12 -8.77 -9.41 -13.38
CA GLN A 12 -9.84 -9.15 -14.35
C GLN A 12 -11.21 -9.61 -13.83
N TYR A 13 -11.26 -10.73 -13.11
CA TYR A 13 -12.48 -11.19 -12.44
C TYR A 13 -12.93 -10.22 -11.34
N PHE A 14 -12.01 -9.77 -10.49
CA PHE A 14 -12.33 -8.81 -9.42
C PHE A 14 -12.82 -7.46 -9.98
N PHE A 15 -12.20 -6.95 -11.04
CA PHE A 15 -12.55 -5.65 -11.63
C PHE A 15 -13.76 -5.69 -12.58
N GLN A 16 -14.49 -6.81 -12.71
CA GLN A 16 -15.64 -6.90 -13.63
C GLN A 16 -16.73 -5.85 -13.35
N SER A 17 -16.92 -5.50 -12.08
CA SER A 17 -17.92 -4.50 -11.65
C SER A 17 -17.41 -3.06 -11.66
N PHE A 18 -16.14 -2.83 -12.00
CA PHE A 18 -15.52 -1.50 -12.01
C PHE A 18 -15.68 -0.80 -13.36
N PRO A 19 -15.41 0.51 -13.42
CA PRO A 19 -15.35 1.26 -14.68
C PRO A 19 -14.37 0.65 -15.71
N ASP A 20 -14.66 0.83 -17.00
CA ASP A 20 -13.90 0.18 -18.08
C ASP A 20 -12.46 0.70 -18.20
N ASP A 21 -12.22 1.95 -17.83
CA ASP A 21 -10.89 2.53 -17.75
C ASP A 21 -10.04 1.82 -16.67
N VAL A 22 -10.63 1.54 -15.50
CA VAL A 22 -10.01 0.77 -14.41
C VAL A 22 -9.73 -0.69 -14.85
N LYS A 23 -10.69 -1.33 -15.53
CA LYS A 23 -10.49 -2.69 -16.08
C LYS A 23 -9.32 -2.77 -17.06
N ALA A 24 -9.17 -1.76 -17.92
CA ALA A 24 -8.10 -1.72 -18.91
C ALA A 24 -6.70 -1.71 -18.26
N LEU A 25 -6.58 -1.16 -17.04
CA LEU A 25 -5.33 -1.07 -16.30
C LEU A 25 -4.88 -2.38 -15.64
N ALA A 26 -5.77 -3.37 -15.48
CA ALA A 26 -5.47 -4.60 -14.75
C ALA A 26 -4.20 -5.31 -15.26
N ARG A 27 -4.01 -5.38 -16.59
CA ARG A 27 -2.82 -5.98 -17.20
C ARG A 27 -1.56 -5.14 -16.96
N GLY A 28 -1.69 -3.81 -17.02
CA GLY A 28 -0.60 -2.87 -16.75
C GLY A 28 -0.11 -3.00 -15.31
N VAL A 29 -1.04 -3.06 -14.36
CA VAL A 29 -0.74 -3.29 -12.93
C VAL A 29 0.03 -4.59 -12.73
N VAL A 30 -0.46 -5.71 -13.25
CA VAL A 30 0.24 -6.99 -13.07
C VAL A 30 1.66 -6.94 -13.67
N GLY A 31 1.80 -6.39 -14.88
CA GLY A 31 3.10 -6.25 -15.53
C GLY A 31 4.07 -5.37 -14.74
N CYS A 32 3.62 -4.21 -14.25
CA CYS A 32 4.44 -3.31 -13.47
C CYS A 32 4.85 -3.94 -12.14
N THR A 33 3.94 -4.59 -11.41
CA THR A 33 4.27 -5.26 -10.14
C THR A 33 5.32 -6.36 -10.33
N ILE A 34 5.22 -7.14 -11.42
CA ILE A 34 6.19 -8.19 -11.72
C ILE A 34 7.56 -7.61 -12.06
N LYS A 35 7.61 -6.51 -12.84
CA LYS A 35 8.87 -5.80 -13.10
C LYS A 35 9.51 -5.26 -11.82
N VAL A 36 8.72 -4.60 -10.96
CA VAL A 36 9.20 -4.12 -9.65
C VAL A 36 9.82 -5.26 -8.86
N TYR A 37 9.13 -6.40 -8.76
CA TYR A 37 9.64 -7.57 -8.05
C TYR A 37 10.93 -8.11 -8.66
N GLN A 38 11.04 -8.17 -9.99
CA GLN A 38 12.25 -8.63 -10.68
C GLN A 38 13.46 -7.73 -10.39
N GLU A 39 13.27 -6.41 -10.40
CA GLU A 39 14.35 -5.45 -10.08
C GLU A 39 14.74 -5.52 -8.60
N ILE A 40 13.77 -5.61 -7.67
CA ILE A 40 14.06 -5.82 -6.24
C ILE A 40 14.86 -7.11 -6.03
N ALA A 41 14.41 -8.23 -6.60
CA ALA A 41 15.06 -9.51 -6.42
C ALA A 41 16.49 -9.56 -6.99
N LYS A 42 16.80 -8.67 -7.95
CA LYS A 42 18.11 -8.54 -8.58
C LYS A 42 19.04 -7.62 -7.80
N GLU A 43 18.58 -6.46 -7.38
CA GLU A 43 19.43 -5.42 -6.75
C GLU A 43 19.51 -5.57 -5.21
N LEU A 44 18.43 -6.01 -4.55
CA LEU A 44 18.35 -6.12 -3.09
C LEU A 44 18.58 -7.55 -2.61
N LEU A 45 19.80 -8.04 -2.80
CA LEU A 45 20.20 -9.36 -2.32
C LEU A 45 20.43 -9.37 -0.80
N PRO A 46 20.08 -10.47 -0.12
CA PRO A 46 20.29 -10.59 1.31
C PRO A 46 21.80 -10.61 1.64
N THR A 47 22.23 -9.68 2.47
CA THR A 47 23.59 -9.63 3.03
C THR A 47 23.54 -9.94 4.53
N PRO A 48 24.67 -10.27 5.19
CA PRO A 48 24.68 -10.48 6.64
C PRO A 48 24.12 -9.30 7.46
N SER A 49 24.30 -8.06 6.98
CA SER A 49 23.73 -6.85 7.58
C SER A 49 22.25 -6.61 7.22
N LYS A 50 21.76 -7.17 6.11
CA LYS A 50 20.39 -7.02 5.59
C LYS A 50 19.72 -8.37 5.35
N SER A 51 19.82 -9.28 6.31
CA SER A 51 19.34 -10.66 6.18
C SER A 51 17.82 -10.78 5.99
N HIS A 52 17.06 -9.76 6.42
CA HIS A 52 15.61 -9.67 6.26
C HIS A 52 15.18 -9.21 4.85
N TYR A 53 16.11 -8.84 3.95
CA TYR A 53 15.83 -8.53 2.55
C TYR A 53 15.62 -9.83 1.75
N THR A 54 14.61 -10.60 2.15
CA THR A 54 14.20 -11.83 1.47
C THR A 54 12.87 -11.59 0.78
N PHE A 55 12.94 -11.42 -0.54
CA PHE A 55 11.78 -11.19 -1.39
C PHE A 55 11.40 -12.47 -2.12
N ASN A 56 10.11 -12.83 -2.11
CA ASN A 56 9.63 -14.03 -2.79
C ASN A 56 8.28 -13.80 -3.46
N LEU A 57 7.80 -14.79 -4.22
CA LEU A 57 6.55 -14.70 -4.96
C LEU A 57 5.30 -14.48 -4.08
N ARG A 58 5.35 -14.76 -2.77
CA ARG A 58 4.25 -14.45 -1.85
C ARG A 58 4.08 -12.95 -1.69
N ASP A 59 5.14 -12.17 -1.84
CA ASP A 59 5.08 -10.72 -1.73
C ASP A 59 4.28 -10.12 -2.90
N LEU A 60 4.42 -10.68 -4.11
CA LEU A 60 3.53 -10.34 -5.22
C LEU A 60 2.07 -10.58 -4.85
N SER A 61 1.74 -11.75 -4.29
CA SER A 61 0.37 -12.05 -3.86
C SER A 61 -0.14 -11.06 -2.81
N LYS A 62 0.70 -10.60 -1.89
CA LYS A 62 0.32 -9.59 -0.88
C LYS A 62 -0.01 -8.23 -1.48
N VAL A 63 0.68 -7.82 -2.55
CA VAL A 63 0.34 -6.58 -3.27
C VAL A 63 -1.05 -6.70 -3.87
N PHE A 64 -1.31 -7.77 -4.63
CA PHE A 64 -2.64 -7.97 -5.24
C PHE A 64 -3.74 -8.12 -4.20
N GLN A 65 -3.47 -8.81 -3.09
CA GLN A 65 -4.39 -8.95 -1.96
C GLN A 65 -4.74 -7.58 -1.34
N GLY A 66 -3.77 -6.71 -1.15
CA GLY A 66 -4.03 -5.34 -0.68
C GLY A 66 -4.82 -4.51 -1.69
N MET A 67 -4.53 -4.65 -2.98
CA MET A 67 -5.31 -3.98 -4.01
C MET A 67 -6.77 -4.45 -4.08
N THR A 68 -7.06 -5.70 -3.73
CA THR A 68 -8.44 -6.21 -3.64
C THR A 68 -9.22 -5.68 -2.43
N SER A 69 -8.61 -4.86 -1.57
CA SER A 69 -9.31 -4.16 -0.49
C SER A 69 -10.10 -2.93 -0.94
N CYS A 70 -9.98 -2.53 -2.22
CA CYS A 70 -10.77 -1.42 -2.77
C CYS A 70 -12.20 -1.83 -3.16
N SER A 71 -13.06 -0.83 -3.37
CA SER A 71 -14.43 -1.01 -3.82
C SER A 71 -14.74 -0.09 -4.99
N THR A 72 -15.85 -0.32 -5.67
CA THR A 72 -16.34 0.56 -6.75
C THR A 72 -16.70 1.97 -6.26
N LYS A 73 -16.85 2.17 -4.95
CA LYS A 73 -17.05 3.49 -4.34
C LYS A 73 -15.73 4.25 -4.17
N THR A 74 -14.62 3.53 -3.95
CA THR A 74 -13.31 4.14 -3.65
C THR A 74 -12.42 4.28 -4.89
N VAL A 75 -12.57 3.39 -5.86
CA VAL A 75 -11.83 3.44 -7.13
C VAL A 75 -12.83 3.71 -8.25
N THR A 76 -12.90 4.98 -8.63
CA THR A 76 -13.82 5.48 -9.66
C THR A 76 -13.11 5.83 -10.96
N GLU A 77 -11.83 6.18 -10.86
CA GLU A 77 -10.99 6.57 -11.97
C GLU A 77 -9.72 5.72 -12.04
N SER A 78 -9.16 5.65 -13.24
CA SER A 78 -7.82 5.13 -13.50
C SER A 78 -6.72 5.67 -12.58
N LYS A 79 -6.82 6.91 -12.07
CA LYS A 79 -5.82 7.47 -11.14
C LYS A 79 -5.89 6.80 -9.77
N ASP A 80 -7.09 6.49 -9.28
CA ASP A 80 -7.32 5.94 -7.95
C ASP A 80 -6.70 4.55 -7.84
N LEU A 81 -6.88 3.71 -8.88
CA LEU A 81 -6.28 2.38 -8.93
C LEU A 81 -4.75 2.43 -8.95
N VAL A 82 -4.18 3.38 -9.70
CA VAL A 82 -2.71 3.53 -9.80
C VAL A 82 -2.12 4.07 -8.50
N CYS A 83 -2.84 4.96 -7.80
CA CYS A 83 -2.45 5.45 -6.48
C CYS A 83 -2.45 4.32 -5.46
N LEU A 84 -3.53 3.52 -5.44
CA LEU A 84 -3.64 2.34 -4.60
C LEU A 84 -2.53 1.32 -4.90
N TRP A 85 -2.22 1.07 -6.17
CA TRP A 85 -1.12 0.20 -6.57
C TRP A 85 0.22 0.68 -6.01
N ALA A 86 0.54 1.97 -6.19
CA ALA A 86 1.78 2.56 -5.68
C ALA A 86 1.88 2.42 -4.15
N HIS A 87 0.78 2.67 -3.44
CA HIS A 87 0.71 2.46 -2.00
C HIS A 87 0.97 1.01 -1.60
N GLU A 88 0.29 0.04 -2.21
CA GLU A 88 0.45 -1.37 -1.85
C GLU A 88 1.84 -1.91 -2.17
N VAL A 89 2.46 -1.44 -3.26
CA VAL A 89 3.85 -1.76 -3.59
C VAL A 89 4.81 -1.20 -2.53
N LEU A 90 4.61 0.05 -2.07
CA LEU A 90 5.39 0.62 -0.97
C LEU A 90 5.23 -0.18 0.32
N ARG A 91 4.01 -0.54 0.71
CA ARG A 91 3.77 -1.28 1.96
C ARG A 91 4.33 -2.69 1.97
N VAL A 92 4.35 -3.38 0.83
CA VAL A 92 4.88 -4.73 0.76
C VAL A 92 6.41 -4.75 0.70
N PHE A 93 7.02 -3.80 -0.02
CA PHE A 93 8.46 -3.84 -0.28
C PHE A 93 9.22 -2.78 0.51
N SER A 94 8.81 -1.51 0.46
CA SER A 94 9.52 -0.40 1.10
C SER A 94 9.52 -0.46 2.62
N ASP A 95 8.45 -0.99 3.23
CA ASP A 95 8.37 -1.09 4.70
C ASP A 95 9.43 -2.05 5.30
N ARG A 96 10.03 -2.93 4.48
CA ARG A 96 11.15 -3.80 4.87
C ARG A 96 12.53 -3.15 4.72
N LEU A 97 12.62 -2.01 4.05
CA LEU A 97 13.89 -1.33 3.79
C LEU A 97 14.28 -0.48 4.98
N ILE A 98 15.55 -0.54 5.37
CA ILE A 98 16.07 0.23 6.51
C ILE A 98 16.75 1.50 6.02
N ASP A 99 17.62 1.38 5.03
CA ASP A 99 18.45 2.49 4.56
C ASP A 99 17.67 3.47 3.68
N ASP A 100 17.91 4.77 3.88
CA ASP A 100 17.28 5.81 3.07
C ASP A 100 17.74 5.79 1.61
N THR A 101 18.93 5.26 1.34
CA THR A 101 19.44 5.00 -0.02
C THR A 101 18.56 3.96 -0.72
N ASP A 102 18.30 2.82 -0.07
CA ASP A 102 17.47 1.75 -0.65
C ASP A 102 16.03 2.24 -0.83
N LYS A 103 15.48 2.97 0.15
CA LYS A 103 14.13 3.57 0.05
C LYS A 103 14.03 4.57 -1.10
N SER A 104 15.07 5.38 -1.31
CA SER A 104 15.07 6.37 -2.40
C SER A 104 15.19 5.70 -3.76
N TRP A 105 16.08 4.72 -3.91
CA TRP A 105 16.17 3.90 -5.11
C TRP A 105 14.84 3.19 -5.41
N PHE A 106 14.21 2.62 -4.38
CA PHE A 106 12.93 1.94 -4.53
C PHE A 106 11.81 2.90 -4.97
N HIS A 107 11.76 4.10 -4.39
CA HIS A 107 10.82 5.13 -4.79
C HIS A 107 11.03 5.55 -6.25
N GLU A 108 12.28 5.70 -6.70
CA GLU A 108 12.61 6.00 -8.10
C GLU A 108 12.20 4.86 -9.04
N LEU A 109 12.39 3.60 -8.64
CA LEU A 109 11.91 2.44 -9.38
C LEU A 109 10.39 2.49 -9.57
N VAL A 110 9.62 2.76 -8.52
CA VAL A 110 8.15 2.90 -8.59
C VAL A 110 7.77 4.08 -9.49
N CYS A 111 8.43 5.23 -9.37
CA CYS A 111 8.20 6.38 -10.25
C CYS A 111 8.50 6.07 -11.72
N GLY A 112 9.56 5.29 -12.00
CA GLY A 112 9.87 4.80 -13.34
C GLY A 112 8.75 3.94 -13.91
N GLN A 113 8.21 3.00 -13.11
CA GLN A 113 7.08 2.17 -13.52
C GLN A 113 5.78 2.97 -13.70
N LEU A 114 5.56 4.04 -12.93
CA LEU A 114 4.44 4.97 -13.17
C LEU A 114 4.53 5.65 -14.54
N LYS A 115 5.73 6.11 -14.90
CA LYS A 115 5.98 6.80 -16.17
C LYS A 115 5.91 5.84 -17.36
N GLU A 116 6.56 4.69 -17.27
CA GLU A 116 6.60 3.71 -18.36
C GLU A 116 5.30 2.94 -18.53
N GLY A 117 4.73 2.46 -17.42
CA GLY A 117 3.58 1.56 -17.41
C GLY A 117 2.24 2.27 -17.55
N PHE A 118 2.11 3.45 -16.91
CA PHE A 118 0.84 4.17 -16.84
C PHE A 118 0.86 5.54 -17.51
N LYS A 119 2.04 6.02 -17.96
CA LYS A 119 2.24 7.38 -18.49
C LYS A 119 1.77 8.46 -17.52
N LYS A 120 1.96 8.22 -16.22
CA LYS A 120 1.61 9.16 -15.15
C LYS A 120 2.83 9.52 -14.33
N GLU A 121 2.80 10.71 -13.75
CA GLU A 121 3.79 11.15 -12.77
C GLU A 121 3.29 10.92 -11.34
N TRP A 122 4.21 10.85 -10.39
CA TRP A 122 3.91 10.61 -8.98
C TRP A 122 2.85 11.59 -8.45
N ALA A 123 3.15 12.88 -8.47
CA ALA A 123 2.26 13.92 -7.95
C ALA A 123 0.89 13.96 -8.65
N ALA A 124 0.83 13.62 -9.93
CA ALA A 124 -0.44 13.56 -10.67
C ALA A 124 -1.34 12.39 -10.23
N VAL A 125 -0.77 11.35 -9.64
CA VAL A 125 -1.49 10.18 -9.13
C VAL A 125 -1.82 10.33 -7.65
N THR A 126 -0.86 10.80 -6.86
CA THR A 126 -0.93 10.86 -5.40
C THR A 126 -1.51 12.16 -4.87
N GLY A 127 -1.55 13.22 -5.70
CA GLY A 127 -1.91 14.56 -5.26
C GLY A 127 -0.86 15.23 -4.38
N THR A 128 0.34 14.64 -4.23
CA THR A 128 1.41 15.16 -3.38
C THR A 128 2.80 14.83 -3.96
N GLU A 129 3.76 15.74 -3.74
CA GLU A 129 5.18 15.49 -4.05
C GLU A 129 5.85 14.62 -2.98
N GLU A 130 5.18 14.38 -1.85
CA GLU A 130 5.71 13.56 -0.78
C GLU A 130 5.78 12.08 -1.20
N LYS A 131 6.87 11.41 -0.79
CA LYS A 131 7.04 9.96 -0.98
C LYS A 131 6.07 9.13 -0.12
N ARG A 132 5.39 9.76 0.84
CA ARG A 132 4.54 9.09 1.83
C ARG A 132 3.12 8.97 1.29
N LEU A 133 2.63 7.73 1.26
CA LEU A 133 1.23 7.42 0.96
C LEU A 133 0.62 6.70 2.14
N ILE A 134 -0.41 7.29 2.74
CA ILE A 134 -1.13 6.69 3.86
C ILE A 134 -2.55 6.37 3.38
N PHE A 135 -2.97 5.15 3.65
CA PHE A 135 -4.32 4.68 3.40
C PHE A 135 -4.92 4.15 4.70
N GLY A 136 -6.24 4.23 4.80
CA GLY A 136 -6.99 3.74 5.95
C GLY A 136 -8.46 3.62 5.63
N ASP A 137 -9.18 2.94 6.50
CA ASP A 137 -10.60 2.61 6.34
C ASP A 137 -11.43 2.94 7.58
N PHE A 138 -10.90 3.75 8.48
CA PHE A 138 -11.51 4.12 9.77
C PHE A 138 -12.06 5.55 9.79
N MET A 139 -11.95 6.30 8.69
CA MET A 139 -12.46 7.66 8.61
C MET A 139 -13.99 7.70 8.48
N GLN A 140 -14.58 6.70 7.83
CA GLN A 140 -16.02 6.61 7.57
C GLN A 140 -16.61 5.34 8.19
N ASP A 141 -17.90 5.37 8.52
CA ASP A 141 -18.60 4.24 9.14
C ASP A 141 -18.72 3.03 8.21
N GLU A 142 -18.90 3.28 6.91
CA GLU A 142 -18.68 2.27 5.89
C GLU A 142 -17.17 2.15 5.69
N ALA A 143 -16.53 1.15 6.31
CA ALA A 143 -15.09 0.94 6.28
C ALA A 143 -14.53 0.83 4.84
N GLN A 144 -14.19 1.98 4.26
CA GLN A 144 -13.74 2.14 2.89
C GLN A 144 -12.25 2.45 2.89
N TYR A 145 -11.46 1.58 2.27
CA TYR A 145 -10.02 1.78 2.16
C TYR A 145 -9.69 2.89 1.16
N VAL A 146 -9.29 4.05 1.69
CA VAL A 146 -9.06 5.29 0.93
C VAL A 146 -7.73 5.94 1.29
N GLN A 147 -7.24 6.79 0.40
CA GLN A 147 -6.07 7.63 0.67
C GLN A 147 -6.41 8.66 1.75
N LEU A 148 -5.52 8.79 2.73
CA LEU A 148 -5.62 9.79 3.79
C LEU A 148 -4.73 10.98 3.42
N THR A 149 -5.35 12.10 3.03
CA THR A 149 -4.65 13.32 2.58
C THR A 149 -4.56 14.38 3.67
N ASP A 150 -5.58 14.51 4.51
CA ASP A 150 -5.63 15.48 5.61
C ASP A 150 -5.14 14.82 6.91
N MET A 151 -3.87 15.06 7.26
CA MET A 151 -3.27 14.48 8.46
C MET A 151 -3.83 15.06 9.75
N ASP A 152 -4.37 16.28 9.75
CA ASP A 152 -4.97 16.88 10.94
C ASP A 152 -6.30 16.19 11.24
N GLU A 153 -7.11 15.94 10.20
CA GLU A 153 -8.36 15.16 10.32
C GLU A 153 -8.09 13.75 10.84
N VAL A 154 -7.08 13.06 10.29
CA VAL A 154 -6.67 11.71 10.72
C VAL A 154 -6.20 11.72 12.17
N THR A 155 -5.40 12.71 12.56
CA THR A 155 -4.90 12.86 13.94
C THR A 155 -6.05 13.02 14.92
N ASN A 156 -7.02 13.88 14.58
CA ASN A 156 -8.20 14.10 15.40
C ASN A 156 -9.03 12.82 15.54
N LYS A 157 -9.29 12.12 14.42
CA LYS A 157 -10.05 10.87 14.42
C LYS A 157 -9.38 9.79 15.26
N MET A 158 -8.07 9.59 15.09
CA MET A 158 -7.32 8.61 15.90
C MET A 158 -7.27 8.99 17.38
N SER A 159 -7.22 10.29 17.71
CA SER A 159 -7.25 10.77 19.10
C SER A 159 -8.59 10.42 19.76
N THR A 160 -9.71 10.68 19.07
CA THR A 160 -11.03 10.26 19.55
C THR A 160 -11.11 8.74 19.75
N MET A 161 -10.58 7.95 18.80
CA MET A 161 -10.55 6.49 18.96
C MET A 161 -9.69 6.02 20.15
N LEU A 162 -8.61 6.74 20.47
CA LEU A 162 -7.78 6.47 21.64
C LEU A 162 -8.50 6.84 22.94
N GLU A 163 -9.23 7.96 22.96
CA GLU A 163 -10.08 8.36 24.08
C GLU A 163 -11.18 7.33 24.34
N ASP A 164 -11.87 6.88 23.28
CA ASP A 164 -12.89 5.82 23.35
C ASP A 164 -12.30 4.52 23.91
N TYR A 165 -11.11 4.12 23.45
CA TYR A 165 -10.39 2.97 23.98
C TYR A 165 -10.08 3.14 25.47
N ASN A 166 -9.54 4.30 25.86
CA ASN A 166 -9.18 4.60 27.25
C ASN A 166 -10.40 4.65 28.18
N ALA A 167 -11.57 5.05 27.68
CA ALA A 167 -12.81 5.09 28.45
C ALA A 167 -13.33 3.70 28.85
N ILE A 168 -13.07 2.68 28.02
CA ILE A 168 -13.52 1.29 28.26
C ILE A 168 -12.42 0.36 28.75
N SER A 169 -11.16 0.74 28.58
CA SER A 169 -10.00 -0.11 28.90
C SER A 169 -9.69 -0.11 30.39
N LYS A 170 -9.29 -1.27 30.91
CA LYS A 170 -8.74 -1.42 32.27
C LYS A 170 -7.28 -0.98 32.38
N SER A 171 -6.63 -0.76 31.24
CA SER A 171 -5.23 -0.32 31.12
C SER A 171 -5.17 0.82 30.08
N PRO A 172 -5.47 2.06 30.48
CA PRO A 172 -5.42 3.20 29.58
C PRO A 172 -3.99 3.46 29.12
N MET A 173 -3.86 4.02 27.92
CA MET A 173 -2.58 4.36 27.30
C MET A 173 -2.48 5.87 27.05
N GLU A 174 -1.39 6.48 27.51
CA GLU A 174 -1.04 7.88 27.24
C GLU A 174 -0.13 7.96 26.01
N LEU A 175 -0.72 7.79 24.83
CA LEU A 175 0.02 7.89 23.56
C LEU A 175 -0.11 9.29 22.98
N VAL A 176 1.02 9.86 22.54
CA VAL A 176 1.05 11.08 21.73
C VAL A 176 1.04 10.68 20.27
N LEU A 177 0.00 11.12 19.53
CA LEU A 177 -0.17 10.81 18.12
C LEU A 177 0.53 11.86 17.25
N PHE A 178 1.78 11.60 16.90
CA PHE A 178 2.54 12.37 15.89
C PHE A 178 2.52 11.64 14.54
N PRO A 179 2.87 12.31 13.42
CA PRO A 179 2.68 11.75 12.07
C PRO A 179 3.29 10.36 11.84
N PHE A 180 4.48 10.11 12.39
CA PHE A 180 5.11 8.78 12.30
C PHE A 180 4.37 7.71 13.09
N ALA A 181 3.80 8.04 14.26
CA ALA A 181 2.99 7.12 15.05
C ALA A 181 1.70 6.75 14.29
N ILE A 182 1.04 7.73 13.69
CA ILE A 182 -0.15 7.53 12.86
C ILE A 182 0.17 6.61 11.68
N GLU A 183 1.27 6.88 10.96
CA GLU A 183 1.68 6.03 9.85
C GLU A 183 1.93 4.59 10.31
N HIS A 184 2.61 4.41 11.44
CA HIS A 184 2.87 3.10 12.01
C HIS A 184 1.59 2.35 12.37
N VAL A 185 0.62 3.03 12.98
CA VAL A 185 -0.71 2.48 13.27
C VAL A 185 -1.44 2.09 11.99
N CYS A 186 -1.43 2.93 10.95
CA CYS A 186 -2.03 2.59 9.65
C CYS A 186 -1.40 1.32 9.04
N ARG A 187 -0.06 1.17 9.11
CA ARG A 187 0.63 -0.05 8.64
C ARG A 187 0.15 -1.29 9.42
N ILE A 188 0.02 -1.18 10.74
CA ILE A 188 -0.46 -2.27 11.60
C ILE A 188 -1.90 -2.64 11.23
N ILE A 189 -2.80 -1.67 11.13
CA ILE A 189 -4.21 -1.87 10.76
C ILE A 189 -4.30 -2.59 9.41
N ARG A 190 -3.54 -2.12 8.41
CA ARG A 190 -3.49 -2.72 7.07
C ARG A 190 -3.07 -4.19 7.13
N VAL A 191 -2.09 -4.56 7.95
CA VAL A 191 -1.65 -5.96 8.07
C VAL A 191 -2.68 -6.80 8.81
N ILE A 192 -3.22 -6.33 9.94
CA ILE A 192 -4.17 -7.09 10.77
C ILE A 192 -5.48 -7.37 10.04
N LYS A 193 -5.94 -6.43 9.21
CA LYS A 193 -7.19 -6.60 8.43
C LYS A 193 -7.05 -7.57 7.26
N GLN A 194 -5.83 -7.91 6.85
CA GLN A 194 -5.64 -8.91 5.80
C GLN A 194 -5.87 -10.34 6.33
N PRO A 195 -6.54 -11.21 5.56
CA PRO A 195 -6.68 -12.59 5.98
C PRO A 195 -5.31 -13.26 6.12
N PHE A 196 -5.09 -13.89 7.27
CA PHE A 196 -3.80 -14.48 7.70
C PHE A 196 -2.65 -13.46 7.82
N GLY A 197 -2.97 -12.19 8.05
CA GLY A 197 -1.99 -11.14 8.28
C GLY A 197 -1.36 -11.24 9.68
N ASN A 198 -0.04 -11.22 9.72
CA ASN A 198 0.73 -11.12 10.96
C ASN A 198 1.87 -10.11 10.76
N VAL A 199 2.13 -9.31 11.79
CA VAL A 199 3.21 -8.32 11.80
C VAL A 199 4.18 -8.64 12.94
N LEU A 200 5.47 -8.60 12.63
CA LEU A 200 6.52 -8.57 13.65
C LEU A 200 6.92 -7.11 13.83
N LEU A 201 6.75 -6.60 15.05
CA LEU A 201 7.22 -5.26 15.44
C LEU A 201 8.59 -5.44 16.07
N ALA A 202 9.60 -4.81 15.47
CA ALA A 202 11.00 -4.87 15.90
C ALA A 202 11.48 -3.48 16.32
#